data_AF-A0ABD5LL92-F1
#
_entry.id   AF-A0ABD5LL92-F1
#
_cell.length_a   1.000
_cell.length_b   1.000
_cell.length_c   1.000
_cell.angle_alpha   90.00
_cell.angle_beta   90.00
_cell.angle_gamma   90.00
#
_symmetry.space_group_name_H-M   'P 1'
#
loop_
_entity.id
_entity.type
_entity.pdbx_description
1 polymer ?
#
loop_
_entity_poly.entity_id
_entity_poly.type
_entity_poly.pdbx_seq_one_letter_code
_entity_poly.pdbx_strand_id
1 'polypeptide(L)'
;MTPPAAQDSSVNTPGSPGVSFGKTADGLVVALVGDTAFAMAAGRDGKHYLVTGWRIARPMDQWRRDDFYGHSGDLADEAAFRAEVTDNAEHQQEKRALGRRDIRSSANTPWGPSQGATVYAEGITCHSTAGHGGFHLVAERNRKVHSMLRVSGGWYEEDAEWAIVALTFPHLFTSYERKHADRTIRDSWPDAWQAIFGRVLESGECREKDRRVFECQHADDWIVVSALRSNHEHGFTEVIATRGGKRTEHSLIRRYLVPSDEYGVSGGPFGFVIDEARHRQYDGPSSFVGWQERAV
;
A
#
# COMPACT_ATOMS: atom_id res chain seq x y z
N MET A 1 -55.48 1.17 34.69
CA MET A 1 -54.07 0.72 34.78
C MET A 1 -53.59 0.50 33.36
N THR A 2 -52.82 1.46 32.86
CA THR A 2 -52.27 1.47 31.50
C THR A 2 -50.78 1.19 31.63
N PRO A 3 -50.21 0.19 30.95
CA PRO A 3 -48.75 -0.02 31.00
C PRO A 3 -48.06 1.07 30.16
N PRO A 4 -46.83 1.48 30.52
CA PRO A 4 -46.13 2.54 29.82
C PRO A 4 -45.55 2.01 28.49
N ALA A 5 -45.58 2.86 27.46
CA ALA A 5 -44.87 2.64 26.22
C ALA A 5 -43.36 2.70 26.49
N ALA A 6 -42.66 1.61 26.16
CA ALA A 6 -41.20 1.60 26.12
C ALA A 6 -40.74 2.50 24.96
N GLN A 7 -39.92 3.50 25.29
CA GLN A 7 -39.25 4.35 24.33
C GLN A 7 -38.19 3.52 23.61
N ASP A 8 -38.44 3.25 22.33
CA ASP A 8 -37.44 2.72 21.42
C ASP A 8 -36.69 3.92 20.82
N SER A 9 -35.55 4.27 21.42
CA SER A 9 -34.69 5.36 20.94
C SER A 9 -33.33 4.81 20.53
N SER A 10 -33.30 3.89 19.57
CA SER A 10 -32.14 3.73 18.69
C SER A 10 -32.27 4.75 17.56
N VAL A 11 -31.84 5.99 17.83
CA VAL A 11 -31.64 7.00 16.80
C VAL A 11 -30.53 6.47 15.88
N ASN A 12 -30.95 5.84 14.79
CA ASN A 12 -30.11 5.63 13.62
C ASN A 12 -29.81 7.00 13.02
N THR A 13 -28.77 7.65 13.52
CA THR A 13 -28.13 8.75 12.79
C THR A 13 -27.71 8.19 11.43
N PRO A 14 -28.16 8.75 10.31
CA PRO A 14 -27.71 8.32 9.00
C PRO A 14 -26.24 8.76 8.86
N GLY A 15 -25.33 7.89 9.31
CA GLY A 15 -23.92 7.98 8.94
C GLY A 15 -23.81 7.99 7.43
N SER A 16 -22.93 8.83 6.92
CA SER A 16 -22.60 9.10 5.51
C SER A 16 -23.03 7.99 4.52
N PRO A 17 -23.68 8.35 3.39
CA PRO A 17 -24.49 7.43 2.62
C PRO A 17 -23.63 6.31 2.03
N GLY A 18 -23.64 5.12 2.64
CA GLY A 18 -23.01 3.93 2.09
C GLY A 18 -22.19 3.09 3.06
N VAL A 19 -21.96 3.55 4.30
CA VAL A 19 -21.21 2.78 5.31
C VAL A 19 -22.12 2.39 6.48
N SER A 20 -22.09 1.11 6.84
CA SER A 20 -22.72 0.62 8.07
C SER A 20 -21.65 0.05 8.99
N PHE A 21 -21.42 0.67 10.15
CA PHE A 21 -20.51 0.16 11.18
C PHE A 21 -21.25 -0.73 12.17
N GLY A 22 -20.54 -1.71 12.74
CA GLY A 22 -21.11 -2.62 13.73
C GLY A 22 -20.05 -3.33 14.55
N LYS A 23 -20.53 -4.25 15.40
CA LYS A 23 -19.70 -5.22 16.11
C LYS A 23 -20.29 -6.61 15.96
N THR A 24 -19.43 -7.60 15.81
CA THR A 24 -19.81 -9.01 15.85
C THR A 24 -20.12 -9.46 17.28
N ALA A 25 -20.75 -10.62 17.43
CA ALA A 25 -21.02 -11.22 18.74
C ALA A 25 -19.75 -11.51 19.57
N ASP A 26 -18.61 -11.74 18.91
CA ASP A 26 -17.29 -11.90 19.54
C ASP A 26 -16.53 -10.57 19.72
N GLY A 27 -17.16 -9.43 19.44
CA GLY A 27 -16.63 -8.09 19.75
C GLY A 27 -15.73 -7.49 18.68
N LEU A 28 -15.62 -8.10 17.51
CA LEU A 28 -14.85 -7.59 16.37
C LEU A 28 -15.52 -6.32 15.83
N VAL A 29 -14.74 -5.25 15.62
CA VAL A 29 -15.24 -4.04 14.96
C VAL A 29 -15.33 -4.30 13.47
N VAL A 30 -16.52 -4.08 12.89
CA VAL A 30 -16.81 -4.38 11.49
C VAL A 30 -17.49 -3.21 10.79
N ALA A 31 -17.42 -3.22 9.46
CA ALA A 31 -18.17 -2.31 8.62
C ALA A 31 -18.59 -2.96 7.30
N LEU A 32 -19.67 -2.47 6.71
CA LEU A 32 -20.15 -2.86 5.40
C LEU A 32 -20.22 -1.63 4.48
N VAL A 33 -19.61 -1.75 3.30
CA VAL A 33 -19.67 -0.75 2.22
C VAL A 33 -20.09 -1.45 0.93
N GLY A 34 -21.33 -1.24 0.51
CA GLY A 34 -21.92 -1.99 -0.61
C GLY A 34 -21.91 -3.50 -0.32
N ASP A 35 -21.21 -4.26 -1.17
CA ASP A 35 -21.02 -5.72 -1.02
C ASP A 35 -19.72 -6.09 -0.27
N THR A 36 -18.90 -5.09 0.10
CA THR A 36 -17.58 -5.30 0.71
C THR A 36 -17.66 -5.18 2.23
N ALA A 37 -17.32 -6.25 2.92
CA ALA A 37 -17.22 -6.29 4.37
C ALA A 37 -15.80 -5.98 4.83
N PHE A 38 -15.67 -5.20 5.89
CA PHE A 38 -14.42 -4.82 6.52
C PHE A 38 -14.44 -5.22 7.99
N ALA A 39 -13.30 -5.63 8.53
CA ALA A 39 -13.13 -5.78 9.96
C ALA A 39 -11.74 -5.34 10.42
N MET A 40 -11.67 -4.89 11.67
CA MET A 40 -10.41 -4.64 12.37
C MET A 40 -10.03 -5.91 13.13
N ALA A 41 -9.08 -6.67 12.59
CA ALA A 41 -8.60 -7.89 13.22
C ALA A 41 -7.38 -7.61 14.12
N ALA A 42 -7.30 -8.33 15.25
CA ALA A 42 -6.14 -8.28 16.13
C ALA A 42 -4.99 -9.13 15.56
N GLY A 43 -3.80 -8.54 15.51
CA GLY A 43 -2.53 -9.16 15.16
C GLY A 43 -1.73 -9.59 16.37
N ARG A 44 -0.47 -9.95 16.13
CA ARG A 44 0.50 -10.20 17.20
C ARG A 44 0.89 -8.87 17.85
N ASP A 45 1.25 -8.93 19.13
CA ASP A 45 1.83 -7.81 19.87
C ASP A 45 0.94 -6.55 19.96
N GLY A 46 -0.40 -6.74 20.00
CA GLY A 46 -1.36 -5.65 20.15
C GLY A 46 -1.58 -4.78 18.90
N LYS A 47 -1.00 -5.17 17.76
CA LYS A 47 -1.26 -4.53 16.46
C LYS A 47 -2.65 -4.89 15.95
N HIS A 48 -3.24 -4.00 15.16
CA HIS A 48 -4.47 -4.28 14.42
C HIS A 48 -4.19 -4.27 12.93
N TYR A 49 -5.02 -4.92 12.14
CA TYR A 49 -4.94 -4.88 10.68
C TYR A 49 -6.33 -4.93 10.07
N LEU A 50 -6.48 -4.31 8.89
CA LEU A 50 -7.73 -4.34 8.15
C LEU A 50 -7.86 -5.67 7.43
N VAL A 51 -9.02 -6.31 7.56
CA VAL A 51 -9.36 -7.50 6.78
C VAL A 51 -10.63 -7.26 5.99
N THR A 52 -10.72 -7.93 4.84
CA THR A 52 -11.82 -7.76 3.92
C THR A 52 -12.51 -9.08 3.58
N GLY A 53 -13.81 -9.00 3.38
CA GLY A 53 -14.67 -10.08 2.92
C GLY A 53 -15.64 -9.55 1.87
N TRP A 54 -16.29 -10.45 1.14
CA TRP A 54 -17.19 -10.09 0.04
C TRP A 54 -18.48 -10.87 0.14
N ARG A 55 -19.61 -10.15 0.03
CA ARG A 55 -20.97 -10.73 0.03
C ARG A 55 -21.23 -11.72 1.18
N ILE A 56 -20.85 -11.34 2.39
CA ILE A 56 -21.20 -12.12 3.59
C ILE A 56 -22.71 -11.99 3.82
N ALA A 57 -23.45 -13.07 3.58
CA ALA A 57 -24.92 -13.04 3.56
C ALA A 57 -25.57 -12.89 4.95
N ARG A 58 -24.88 -13.32 6.00
CA ARG A 58 -25.35 -13.22 7.39
C ARG A 58 -25.34 -11.74 7.84
N PRO A 59 -26.15 -11.36 8.84
CA PRO A 59 -26.05 -10.02 9.43
C PRO A 59 -24.70 -9.81 10.14
N MET A 60 -24.27 -8.54 10.27
CA MET A 60 -22.95 -8.14 10.77
C MET A 60 -22.63 -8.68 12.17
N ASP A 61 -23.63 -8.84 13.03
CA ASP A 61 -23.47 -9.39 14.38
C ASP A 61 -23.09 -10.87 14.39
N GLN A 62 -23.33 -11.59 13.30
CA GLN A 62 -23.03 -13.02 13.13
C GLN A 62 -21.77 -13.29 12.29
N TRP A 63 -21.07 -12.25 11.86
CA TRP A 63 -19.82 -12.42 11.14
C TRP A 63 -18.73 -12.94 12.09
N ARG A 64 -17.82 -13.73 11.53
CA ARG A 64 -16.68 -14.31 12.24
C ARG A 64 -15.39 -13.91 11.55
N ARG A 65 -14.27 -14.00 12.26
CA ARG A 65 -12.95 -13.72 11.69
C ARG A 65 -12.68 -14.50 10.39
N ASP A 66 -13.15 -15.75 10.29
CA ASP A 66 -12.95 -16.61 9.11
C ASP A 66 -13.74 -16.17 7.86
N ASP A 67 -14.72 -15.28 8.01
CA ASP A 67 -15.46 -14.73 6.88
C ASP A 67 -14.64 -13.69 6.08
N PHE A 68 -13.49 -13.27 6.62
CA PHE A 68 -12.58 -12.30 6.02
C PHE A 68 -11.31 -12.98 5.51
N TYR A 69 -11.12 -12.95 4.20
CA TYR A 69 -10.01 -13.61 3.51
C TYR A 69 -8.96 -12.63 2.99
N GLY A 70 -9.30 -11.35 2.83
CA GLY A 70 -8.35 -10.31 2.44
C GLY A 70 -7.64 -9.71 3.65
N HIS A 71 -6.39 -9.30 3.46
CA HIS A 71 -5.58 -8.58 4.46
C HIS A 71 -5.05 -7.29 3.83
N SER A 72 -5.27 -6.15 4.48
CA SER A 72 -5.06 -4.83 3.90
C SER A 72 -4.40 -3.88 4.90
N GLY A 73 -3.10 -4.06 5.15
CA GLY A 73 -2.33 -3.11 5.94
C GLY A 73 -2.63 -3.10 7.45
N ASP A 74 -1.73 -2.46 8.18
CA ASP A 74 -1.80 -2.31 9.64
C ASP A 74 -2.71 -1.13 10.01
N LEU A 75 -3.38 -1.26 11.15
CA LEU A 75 -4.25 -0.26 11.75
C LEU A 75 -3.73 0.08 13.16
N ALA A 76 -3.69 1.37 13.46
CA ALA A 76 -3.33 1.84 14.79
C ALA A 76 -4.45 1.54 15.81
N ASP A 77 -5.69 1.89 15.46
CA ASP A 77 -6.85 1.83 16.34
C ASP A 77 -8.18 1.81 15.57
N GLU A 78 -9.29 1.85 16.31
CA GLU A 78 -10.65 1.91 15.74
C GLU A 78 -10.91 3.21 14.96
N ALA A 79 -10.24 4.33 15.30
CA ALA A 79 -10.41 5.58 14.57
C ALA A 79 -9.77 5.49 13.18
N ALA A 80 -8.57 4.91 13.08
CA ALA A 80 -7.91 4.59 11.82
C ALA A 80 -8.76 3.63 10.98
N PHE A 81 -9.35 2.61 11.60
CA PHE A 81 -10.29 1.71 10.91
C PHE A 81 -11.47 2.47 10.30
N ARG A 82 -12.13 3.35 11.07
CA ARG A 82 -13.29 4.12 10.59
C ARG A 82 -12.91 5.07 9.45
N ALA A 83 -11.74 5.70 9.53
CA ALA A 83 -11.23 6.56 8.47
C ALA A 83 -11.01 5.79 7.17
N GLU A 84 -10.28 4.67 7.21
CA GLU A 84 -10.02 3.82 6.04
C GLU A 84 -11.30 3.31 5.37
N VAL A 85 -12.28 2.86 6.17
CA VAL A 85 -13.57 2.41 5.64
C VAL A 85 -14.35 3.57 5.00
N THR A 86 -14.27 4.78 5.58
CA THR A 86 -14.94 5.97 5.04
C THR A 86 -14.30 6.40 3.72
N ASP A 87 -12.98 6.48 3.66
CA ASP A 87 -12.23 6.77 2.44
C ASP A 87 -12.54 5.73 1.34
N ASN A 88 -12.65 4.45 1.70
CA ASN A 88 -13.05 3.40 0.75
C ASN A 88 -14.48 3.62 0.23
N ALA A 89 -15.42 4.01 1.09
CA ALA A 89 -16.79 4.25 0.71
C ALA A 89 -16.94 5.44 -0.24
N GLU A 90 -16.23 6.54 0.04
CA GLU A 90 -16.14 7.68 -0.86
C GLU A 90 -15.54 7.25 -2.20
N HIS A 91 -14.44 6.49 -2.20
CA HIS A 91 -13.84 5.95 -3.41
C HIS A 91 -14.84 5.09 -4.22
N GLN A 92 -15.59 4.19 -3.58
CA GLN A 92 -16.60 3.36 -4.25
C GLN A 92 -17.73 4.22 -4.85
N GLN A 93 -18.19 5.22 -4.12
CA GLN A 93 -19.24 6.14 -4.57
C GLN A 93 -18.77 6.95 -5.80
N GLU A 94 -17.59 7.56 -5.72
CA GLU A 94 -16.99 8.31 -6.83
C GLU A 94 -16.77 7.40 -8.04
N LYS A 95 -16.27 6.17 -7.85
CA LYS A 95 -16.05 5.21 -8.93
C LYS A 95 -17.34 4.86 -9.66
N ARG A 96 -18.46 4.73 -8.95
CA ARG A 96 -19.79 4.53 -9.55
C ARG A 96 -20.25 5.78 -10.31
N ALA A 97 -20.04 6.97 -9.74
CA ALA A 97 -20.41 8.24 -10.36
C ALA A 97 -19.64 8.53 -11.65
N LEU A 98 -18.38 8.05 -11.76
CA LEU A 98 -17.55 8.20 -12.95
C LEU A 98 -18.03 7.39 -14.16
N GLY A 99 -18.95 6.44 -13.99
CA GLY A 99 -19.62 5.76 -15.10
C GLY A 99 -18.68 5.01 -16.05
N ARG A 100 -17.53 4.54 -15.54
CA ARG A 100 -16.56 3.76 -16.31
C ARG A 100 -17.21 2.49 -16.85
N ARG A 101 -16.88 2.10 -18.08
CA ARG A 101 -17.53 0.96 -18.75
C ARG A 101 -16.53 -0.12 -19.08
N ASP A 102 -16.75 -1.30 -18.51
CA ASP A 102 -15.99 -2.49 -18.88
C ASP A 102 -16.46 -3.02 -20.23
N ILE A 103 -15.51 -3.34 -21.09
CA ILE A 103 -15.72 -3.92 -22.41
C ILE A 103 -14.83 -5.15 -22.56
N ARG A 104 -15.30 -6.09 -23.39
CA ARG A 104 -14.42 -7.13 -23.91
C ARG A 104 -13.47 -6.48 -24.91
N SER A 105 -12.20 -6.82 -24.82
CA SER A 105 -11.18 -6.36 -25.74
C SER A 105 -10.21 -7.50 -26.00
N SER A 106 -9.80 -7.64 -27.25
CA SER A 106 -8.72 -8.54 -27.69
C SER A 106 -7.65 -7.74 -28.43
N ALA A 107 -7.54 -6.45 -28.13
CA ALA A 107 -6.55 -5.57 -28.73
C ALA A 107 -5.12 -6.03 -28.39
N ASN A 108 -4.20 -5.87 -29.33
CA ASN A 108 -2.78 -6.08 -29.06
C ASN A 108 -2.26 -4.87 -28.28
N THR A 109 -1.76 -5.11 -27.07
CA THR A 109 -1.11 -4.11 -26.22
C THR A 109 0.38 -4.41 -26.13
N PRO A 110 1.22 -3.47 -25.65
CA PRO A 110 2.63 -3.73 -25.37
C PRO A 110 2.85 -4.89 -24.38
N TRP A 111 1.87 -5.19 -23.53
CA TRP A 111 1.92 -6.27 -22.53
C TRP A 111 1.20 -7.55 -22.99
N GLY A 112 1.03 -7.71 -24.31
CA GLY A 112 0.34 -8.84 -24.92
C GLY A 112 -1.15 -8.59 -25.20
N PRO A 113 -1.91 -9.64 -25.56
CA PRO A 113 -3.33 -9.51 -25.88
C PRO A 113 -4.14 -9.05 -24.66
N SER A 114 -4.99 -8.04 -24.88
CA SER A 114 -5.98 -7.62 -23.89
C SER A 114 -6.95 -8.77 -23.60
N GLN A 115 -7.31 -8.93 -22.32
CA GLN A 115 -8.34 -9.86 -21.83
C GLN A 115 -9.60 -9.13 -21.37
N GLY A 116 -9.47 -7.84 -21.11
CA GLY A 116 -10.57 -6.92 -20.80
C GLY A 116 -10.06 -5.50 -20.86
N ALA A 117 -10.99 -4.56 -20.98
CA ALA A 117 -10.66 -3.15 -20.92
C ALA A 117 -11.76 -2.33 -20.24
N THR A 118 -11.37 -1.25 -19.57
CA THR A 118 -12.28 -0.29 -18.96
C THR A 118 -12.13 1.04 -19.70
N VAL A 119 -13.23 1.51 -20.29
CA VAL A 119 -13.29 2.81 -20.96
C VAL A 119 -13.53 3.89 -19.90
N TYR A 120 -12.58 4.82 -19.77
CA TYR A 120 -12.67 5.95 -18.84
C TYR A 120 -13.33 7.16 -19.53
N ALA A 121 -12.96 7.40 -20.79
CA ALA A 121 -13.55 8.41 -21.65
C ALA A 121 -13.27 8.08 -23.12
N GLU A 122 -13.84 8.85 -24.04
CA GLU A 122 -13.51 8.75 -25.46
C GLU A 122 -12.00 8.95 -25.69
N GLY A 123 -11.37 7.91 -26.22
CA GLY A 123 -9.93 7.89 -26.50
C GLY A 123 -9.04 7.62 -25.29
N ILE A 124 -9.59 7.22 -24.14
CA ILE A 124 -8.84 6.84 -22.93
C ILE A 124 -9.38 5.50 -22.41
N THR A 125 -8.59 4.45 -22.56
CA THR A 125 -8.98 3.07 -22.22
C THR A 125 -7.90 2.40 -21.41
N CYS A 126 -8.25 1.81 -20.27
CA CYS A 126 -7.37 0.95 -19.48
C CYS A 126 -7.53 -0.49 -19.96
N HIS A 127 -6.44 -1.14 -20.33
CA HIS A 127 -6.42 -2.54 -20.75
C HIS A 127 -5.84 -3.39 -19.64
N SER A 128 -6.43 -4.57 -19.44
CA SER A 128 -5.88 -5.63 -18.60
C SER A 128 -5.49 -6.81 -19.48
N THR A 129 -4.32 -7.39 -19.19
CA THR A 129 -3.75 -8.59 -19.83
C THR A 129 -3.45 -9.65 -18.77
N ALA A 130 -2.93 -10.80 -19.18
CA ALA A 130 -2.72 -11.96 -18.29
C ALA A 130 -1.74 -11.71 -17.13
N GLY A 131 -0.82 -10.75 -17.29
CA GLY A 131 0.20 -10.47 -16.26
C GLY A 131 0.41 -8.98 -15.99
N HIS A 132 -0.25 -8.10 -16.75
CA HIS A 132 -0.06 -6.67 -16.62
C HIS A 132 -1.27 -5.90 -17.19
N GLY A 133 -1.12 -4.60 -17.31
CA GLY A 133 -2.07 -3.71 -17.96
C GLY A 133 -1.54 -2.30 -18.10
N GLY A 134 -2.44 -1.41 -18.49
CA GLY A 134 -2.17 0.00 -18.56
C GLY A 134 -3.15 0.76 -19.44
N PHE A 135 -2.97 2.06 -19.51
CA PHE A 135 -3.79 2.97 -20.27
C PHE A 135 -3.28 3.13 -21.70
N HIS A 136 -4.21 3.17 -22.65
CA HIS A 136 -3.97 3.65 -23.99
C HIS A 136 -4.74 4.97 -24.22
N LEU A 137 -3.99 5.97 -24.68
CA LEU A 137 -4.48 7.29 -25.06
C LEU A 137 -4.35 7.44 -26.57
N VAL A 138 -5.45 7.70 -27.25
CA VAL A 138 -5.39 8.09 -28.67
C VAL A 138 -4.57 9.36 -28.84
N ALA A 139 -3.99 9.56 -30.03
CA ALA A 139 -3.03 10.63 -30.29
C ALA A 139 -3.49 12.03 -29.83
N GLU A 140 -4.77 12.36 -29.99
CA GLU A 140 -5.33 13.64 -29.52
C GLU A 140 -5.29 13.79 -28.00
N ARG A 141 -5.65 12.73 -27.26
CA ARG A 141 -5.58 12.71 -25.79
C ARG A 141 -4.14 12.71 -25.32
N ASN A 142 -3.27 11.94 -25.97
CA ASN A 142 -1.85 11.86 -25.63
C ASN A 142 -1.13 13.22 -25.76
N ARG A 143 -1.55 14.06 -26.73
CA ARG A 143 -1.03 15.43 -26.88
C ARG A 143 -1.36 16.36 -25.70
N LYS A 144 -2.33 16.01 -24.85
CA LYS A 144 -2.67 16.80 -23.65
C LYS A 144 -1.75 16.49 -22.47
N VAL A 145 -1.06 15.35 -22.50
CA VAL A 145 -0.08 14.99 -21.46
C VAL A 145 1.10 15.94 -21.52
N HIS A 146 1.57 16.42 -20.36
CA HIS A 146 2.71 17.33 -20.26
C HIS A 146 3.95 16.72 -20.96
N SER A 147 4.72 17.54 -21.67
CA SER A 147 5.83 17.04 -22.51
C SER A 147 6.88 16.25 -21.74
N MET A 148 7.14 16.59 -20.47
CA MET A 148 8.08 15.88 -19.61
C MET A 148 7.61 14.47 -19.18
N LEU A 149 6.32 14.17 -19.32
CA LEU A 149 5.71 12.89 -18.91
C LEU A 149 5.11 12.12 -20.10
N ARG A 150 5.11 12.71 -21.30
CA ARG A 150 4.39 12.14 -22.45
C ARG A 150 5.14 10.94 -23.02
N VAL A 151 4.49 9.78 -23.03
CA VAL A 151 5.03 8.56 -23.65
C VAL A 151 4.65 8.50 -25.14
N SER A 152 5.63 8.17 -25.99
CA SER A 152 5.40 7.97 -27.42
C SER A 152 4.51 6.76 -27.66
N GLY A 153 3.56 6.85 -28.59
CA GLY A 153 2.59 5.78 -28.84
C GLY A 153 1.41 5.73 -27.86
N GLY A 154 1.43 6.50 -26.76
CA GLY A 154 0.28 6.71 -25.89
C GLY A 154 -0.08 5.53 -24.98
N TRP A 155 0.86 4.61 -24.75
CA TRP A 155 0.71 3.52 -23.79
C TRP A 155 1.37 3.90 -22.47
N TYR A 156 0.62 3.75 -21.37
CA TYR A 156 1.04 4.09 -20.02
C TYR A 156 0.80 2.88 -19.12
N GLU A 157 1.87 2.28 -18.65
CA GLU A 157 1.94 1.13 -17.74
C GLU A 157 1.19 1.31 -16.41
N GLU A 158 0.61 0.23 -15.84
CA GLU A 158 -0.32 0.28 -14.71
C GLU A 158 0.30 0.44 -13.30
N ASP A 159 1.58 0.18 -13.07
CA ASP A 159 2.19 0.35 -11.76
C ASP A 159 2.61 1.80 -11.51
N ALA A 160 3.13 2.49 -12.53
CA ALA A 160 3.68 3.83 -12.40
C ALA A 160 3.05 4.85 -13.36
N GLU A 161 2.96 4.53 -14.66
CA GLU A 161 2.64 5.52 -15.69
C GLU A 161 1.14 5.88 -15.75
N TRP A 162 0.26 5.03 -15.21
CA TRP A 162 -1.17 5.35 -15.02
C TRP A 162 -1.38 6.67 -14.27
N ALA A 163 -0.46 7.00 -13.35
CA ALA A 163 -0.48 8.22 -12.57
C ALA A 163 -0.34 9.47 -13.46
N ILE A 164 0.33 9.36 -14.61
CA ILE A 164 0.46 10.43 -15.60
C ILE A 164 -0.89 10.70 -16.26
N VAL A 165 -1.65 9.64 -16.54
CA VAL A 165 -3.01 9.73 -17.09
C VAL A 165 -3.96 10.36 -16.07
N ALA A 166 -3.87 9.95 -14.80
CA ALA A 166 -4.65 10.53 -13.72
C ALA A 166 -4.33 12.00 -13.45
N LEU A 167 -3.05 12.38 -13.51
CA LEU A 167 -2.60 13.77 -13.43
C LEU A 167 -3.14 14.62 -14.59
N THR A 168 -3.14 14.07 -15.80
CA THR A 168 -3.58 14.77 -17.01
C THR A 168 -5.11 14.91 -17.09
N PHE A 169 -5.85 13.91 -16.61
CA PHE A 169 -7.32 13.86 -16.69
C PHE A 169 -7.97 13.62 -15.32
N PRO A 170 -7.78 14.53 -14.34
CA PRO A 170 -8.15 14.27 -12.93
C PRO A 170 -9.65 14.02 -12.72
N HIS A 171 -10.51 14.56 -13.59
CA HIS A 171 -11.96 14.36 -13.54
C HIS A 171 -12.41 12.95 -13.90
N LEU A 172 -11.53 12.09 -14.44
CA LEU A 172 -11.81 10.69 -14.74
C LEU A 172 -11.45 9.75 -13.58
N PHE A 173 -10.88 10.31 -12.52
CA PHE A 173 -10.33 9.58 -11.38
C PHE A 173 -10.99 10.05 -10.08
N THR A 174 -11.13 9.10 -9.16
CA THR A 174 -11.59 9.35 -7.79
C THR A 174 -10.59 10.20 -7.02
N SER A 175 -11.02 10.84 -5.95
CA SER A 175 -10.14 11.58 -5.03
C SER A 175 -9.03 10.68 -4.50
N TYR A 176 -9.35 9.44 -4.12
CA TYR A 176 -8.39 8.42 -3.70
C TYR A 176 -7.34 8.14 -4.78
N GLU A 177 -7.75 7.79 -6.01
CA GLU A 177 -6.81 7.53 -7.11
C GLU A 177 -5.94 8.75 -7.42
N ARG A 178 -6.48 9.98 -7.32
CA ARG A 178 -5.70 11.21 -7.49
C ARG A 178 -4.63 11.38 -6.42
N LYS A 179 -4.93 11.10 -5.14
CA LYS A 179 -3.94 11.13 -4.03
C LYS A 179 -2.79 10.14 -4.32
N HIS A 180 -3.12 8.93 -4.78
CA HIS A 180 -2.12 7.92 -5.12
C HIS A 180 -1.30 8.31 -6.36
N ALA A 181 -1.95 8.79 -7.42
CA ALA A 181 -1.27 9.24 -8.63
C ALA A 181 -0.29 10.37 -8.32
N ASP A 182 -0.70 11.36 -7.55
CA ASP A 182 0.17 12.47 -7.12
C ASP A 182 1.42 11.97 -6.38
N ARG A 183 1.26 11.03 -5.44
CA ARG A 183 2.40 10.38 -4.76
C ARG A 183 3.29 9.62 -5.74
N THR A 184 2.71 8.82 -6.64
CA THR A 184 3.47 8.07 -7.66
C THR A 184 4.26 9.00 -8.57
N ILE A 185 3.71 10.14 -9.00
CA ILE A 185 4.45 11.11 -9.81
C ILE A 185 5.59 11.76 -9.02
N ARG A 186 5.39 12.11 -7.75
CA ARG A 186 6.48 12.62 -6.90
C ARG A 186 7.61 11.62 -6.75
N ASP A 187 7.29 10.33 -6.60
CA ASP A 187 8.28 9.28 -6.36
C ASP A 187 9.02 8.91 -7.66
N SER A 188 8.32 8.80 -8.79
CA SER A 188 8.89 8.33 -10.06
C SER A 188 9.44 9.44 -10.96
N TRP A 189 8.83 10.62 -10.96
CA TRP A 189 9.21 11.77 -11.80
C TRP A 189 9.25 13.09 -11.00
N PRO A 190 10.06 13.18 -9.93
CA PRO A 190 10.09 14.35 -9.04
C PRO A 190 10.39 15.66 -9.77
N ASP A 191 11.24 15.66 -10.79
CA ASP A 191 11.59 16.88 -11.53
C ASP A 191 10.44 17.35 -12.42
N ALA A 192 9.73 16.41 -13.06
CA ALA A 192 8.53 16.73 -13.81
C ALA A 192 7.41 17.25 -12.90
N TRP A 193 7.23 16.64 -11.72
CA TRP A 193 6.27 17.11 -10.73
C TRP A 193 6.57 18.56 -10.32
N GLN A 194 7.81 18.85 -9.93
CA GLN A 194 8.21 20.19 -9.49
C GLN A 194 8.04 21.23 -10.61
N ALA A 195 8.36 20.87 -11.86
CA ALA A 195 8.19 21.74 -13.01
C ALA A 195 6.71 22.02 -13.33
N ILE A 196 5.83 21.01 -13.22
CA ILE A 196 4.40 21.13 -13.51
C ILE A 196 3.69 21.95 -12.42
N PHE A 197 4.02 21.73 -11.15
CA PHE A 197 3.36 22.38 -10.01
C PHE A 197 4.07 23.65 -9.51
N GLY A 198 5.26 23.95 -10.02
CA GLY A 198 6.04 25.12 -9.60
C GLY A 198 6.48 25.10 -8.13
N ARG A 199 6.54 23.92 -7.53
CA ARG A 199 6.83 23.72 -6.10
C ARG A 199 7.99 22.74 -5.95
N VAL A 200 8.94 23.08 -5.08
CA VAL A 200 10.04 22.18 -4.69
C VAL A 200 9.52 21.15 -3.70
N LEU A 201 9.90 19.88 -3.90
CA LEU A 201 9.57 18.80 -2.98
C LEU A 201 10.46 18.88 -1.74
N GLU A 202 9.83 18.91 -0.57
CA GLU A 202 10.51 18.89 0.73
C GLU A 202 10.90 17.45 1.12
N SER A 203 11.70 17.31 2.18
CA SER A 203 12.02 15.98 2.72
C SER A 203 10.74 15.30 3.25
N GLY A 204 10.59 14.02 2.95
CA GLY A 204 9.39 13.23 3.26
C GLY A 204 8.37 13.16 2.11
N GLU A 205 8.49 14.00 1.07
CA GLU A 205 7.50 14.10 -0.01
C GLU A 205 7.84 13.26 -1.25
N CYS A 206 9.08 12.79 -1.35
CA CYS A 206 9.56 11.96 -2.45
C CYS A 206 10.41 10.82 -1.87
N ARG A 207 9.84 9.62 -1.88
CA ARG A 207 10.48 8.42 -1.33
C ARG A 207 11.85 8.18 -1.95
N GLU A 208 12.01 8.47 -3.24
CA GLU A 208 13.29 8.31 -3.94
C GLU A 208 14.34 9.33 -3.49
N LYS A 209 13.97 10.60 -3.33
CA LYS A 209 14.88 11.62 -2.81
C LYS A 209 15.28 11.31 -1.37
N ASP A 210 14.31 10.94 -0.52
CA ASP A 210 14.57 10.57 0.86
C ASP A 210 15.43 9.30 0.95
N ARG A 211 15.19 8.31 0.07
CA ARG A 211 16.05 7.13 -0.07
C ARG A 211 17.49 7.53 -0.40
N ARG A 212 17.71 8.42 -1.37
CA ARG A 212 19.06 8.89 -1.72
C ARG A 212 19.74 9.63 -0.58
N VAL A 213 19.01 10.49 0.13
CA VAL A 213 19.55 11.20 1.30
C VAL A 213 19.95 10.20 2.39
N PHE A 214 19.10 9.21 2.67
CA PHE A 214 19.40 8.13 3.60
C PHE A 214 20.63 7.33 3.16
N GLU A 215 20.68 6.88 1.90
CA GLU A 215 21.82 6.13 1.35
C GLU A 215 23.13 6.93 1.37
N CYS A 216 23.09 8.25 1.14
CA CYS A 216 24.26 9.11 1.26
C CYS A 216 24.70 9.31 2.71
N GLN A 217 23.77 9.52 3.63
CA GLN A 217 24.06 9.69 5.06
C GLN A 217 24.64 8.40 5.66
N HIS A 218 24.13 7.25 5.23
CA HIS A 218 24.47 5.93 5.77
C HIS A 218 25.34 5.11 4.81
N ALA A 219 26.06 5.77 3.89
CA ALA A 219 26.88 5.10 2.87
C ALA A 219 27.95 4.18 3.47
N ASP A 220 28.46 4.56 4.64
CA ASP A 220 29.50 3.85 5.38
C ASP A 220 28.99 3.05 6.58
N ASP A 221 27.70 3.16 6.88
CA ASP A 221 27.08 2.45 8.00
C ASP A 221 26.63 1.04 7.60
N TRP A 222 26.48 0.18 8.60
CA TRP A 222 25.95 -1.17 8.42
C TRP A 222 24.43 -1.13 8.40
N ILE A 223 23.83 -1.39 7.24
CA ILE A 223 22.38 -1.43 7.08
C ILE A 223 21.92 -2.87 6.98
N VAL A 224 20.93 -3.24 7.80
CA VAL A 224 20.32 -4.57 7.79
C VAL A 224 19.68 -4.83 6.44
N VAL A 225 20.14 -5.89 5.78
CA VAL A 225 19.58 -6.38 4.54
C VAL A 225 18.74 -7.62 4.76
N SER A 226 19.00 -8.45 5.76
CA SER A 226 18.22 -9.66 6.04
C SER A 226 18.09 -9.86 7.53
N ALA A 227 16.97 -10.40 7.99
CA ALA A 227 16.71 -10.60 9.40
C ALA A 227 15.84 -11.83 9.64
N LEU A 228 16.12 -12.53 10.73
CA LEU A 228 15.27 -13.59 11.24
C LEU A 228 15.39 -13.69 12.76
N ARG A 229 14.35 -14.21 13.41
CA ARG A 229 14.36 -14.40 14.86
C ARG A 229 15.36 -15.50 15.24
N SER A 230 16.33 -15.19 16.09
CA SER A 230 17.37 -16.15 16.46
C SER A 230 16.78 -17.35 17.20
N ASN A 231 17.12 -18.56 16.75
CA ASN A 231 16.80 -19.80 17.47
C ASN A 231 17.84 -20.13 18.55
N HIS A 232 18.96 -19.40 18.60
CA HIS A 232 20.08 -19.66 19.51
C HIS A 232 20.13 -18.67 20.68
N GLU A 233 19.68 -17.43 20.46
CA GLU A 233 19.71 -16.36 21.46
C GLU A 233 18.29 -15.81 21.62
N HIS A 234 17.60 -16.27 22.67
CA HIS A 234 16.22 -15.91 22.92
C HIS A 234 16.07 -14.40 23.17
N GLY A 235 15.09 -13.78 22.50
CA GLY A 235 14.82 -12.34 22.59
C GLY A 235 15.60 -11.49 21.58
N PHE A 236 16.43 -12.11 20.73
CA PHE A 236 17.19 -11.43 19.70
C PHE A 236 16.76 -11.82 18.28
N THR A 237 16.90 -10.86 17.37
CA THR A 237 16.83 -11.04 15.92
C THR A 237 18.25 -11.12 15.39
N GLU A 238 18.58 -12.22 14.72
CA GLU A 238 19.82 -12.34 13.96
C GLU A 238 19.64 -11.58 12.65
N VAL A 239 20.49 -10.57 12.43
CA VAL A 239 20.44 -9.73 11.24
C VAL A 239 21.75 -9.82 10.46
N ILE A 240 21.63 -9.84 9.14
CA ILE A 240 22.73 -9.67 8.21
C ILE A 240 22.68 -8.23 7.73
N ALA A 241 23.78 -7.51 7.91
CA ALA A 241 23.96 -6.14 7.45
C ALA A 241 25.07 -6.06 6.40
N THR A 242 24.92 -5.13 5.46
CA THR A 242 25.95 -4.75 4.49
C THR A 242 26.24 -3.27 4.59
N ARG A 243 27.46 -2.87 4.25
CA ARG A 243 27.85 -1.46 4.22
C ARG A 243 27.03 -0.71 3.18
N GLY A 244 26.34 0.35 3.60
CA GLY A 244 25.44 1.14 2.76
C GLY A 244 24.22 0.37 2.23
N GLY A 245 23.88 -0.80 2.80
CA GLY A 245 22.70 -1.59 2.42
C GLY A 245 22.79 -2.25 1.04
N LYS A 246 23.96 -2.23 0.40
CA LYS A 246 24.16 -2.78 -0.95
C LYS A 246 24.22 -4.31 -0.90
N ARG A 247 23.50 -4.98 -1.80
CA ARG A 247 23.50 -6.44 -1.95
C ARG A 247 24.23 -6.84 -3.24
N THR A 248 25.55 -6.68 -3.26
CA THR A 248 26.40 -7.14 -4.36
C THR A 248 27.17 -8.40 -3.97
N GLU A 249 27.63 -9.19 -4.94
CA GLU A 249 28.35 -10.45 -4.70
C GLU A 249 29.61 -10.28 -3.83
N HIS A 250 30.21 -9.09 -3.85
CA HIS A 250 31.40 -8.69 -3.10
C HIS A 250 31.12 -7.78 -1.90
N SER A 251 29.84 -7.55 -1.56
CA SER A 251 29.51 -6.74 -0.39
C SER A 251 30.04 -7.42 0.86
N LEU A 252 30.78 -6.68 1.68
CA LEU A 252 31.12 -7.12 3.02
C LEU A 252 29.81 -7.31 3.78
N ILE A 253 29.61 -8.52 4.31
CA ILE A 253 28.45 -8.89 5.11
C ILE A 253 28.91 -9.08 6.55
N ARG A 254 28.15 -8.56 7.51
CA ARG A 254 28.34 -8.81 8.93
C ARG A 254 27.03 -9.25 9.56
N ARG A 255 27.14 -10.09 10.58
CA ARG A 255 26.00 -10.53 11.37
C ARG A 255 25.97 -9.81 12.71
N TYR A 256 24.79 -9.41 13.14
CA TYR A 256 24.57 -8.78 14.43
C TYR A 256 23.39 -9.44 15.15
N LEU A 257 23.39 -9.36 16.48
CA LEU A 257 22.20 -9.61 17.29
C LEU A 257 21.61 -8.27 17.71
N VAL A 258 20.36 -8.05 17.31
CA VAL A 258 19.57 -6.87 17.67
C VAL A 258 18.42 -7.33 18.56
N PRO A 259 18.14 -6.68 19.70
CA PRO A 259 16.95 -6.98 20.49
C PRO A 259 15.69 -7.00 19.61
N SER A 260 14.86 -8.04 19.72
CA SER A 260 13.74 -8.25 18.80
C SER A 260 12.67 -7.16 18.90
N ASP A 261 12.49 -6.58 20.09
CA ASP A 261 11.64 -5.42 20.36
C ASP A 261 12.17 -4.16 19.67
N GLU A 262 13.48 -3.94 19.67
CA GLU A 262 14.12 -2.83 18.96
C GLU A 262 13.99 -2.97 17.44
N TYR A 263 14.28 -4.14 16.89
CA TYR A 263 14.22 -4.36 15.44
C TYR A 263 12.78 -4.23 14.90
N GLY A 264 11.78 -4.70 15.63
CA GLY A 264 10.37 -4.67 15.22
C GLY A 264 9.72 -3.28 15.22
N VAL A 265 10.37 -2.28 15.81
CA VAL A 265 9.83 -0.92 16.00
C VAL A 265 10.69 0.15 15.33
N SER A 266 12.00 -0.05 15.23
CA SER A 266 12.95 1.03 14.87
C SER A 266 13.40 1.02 13.40
N GLY A 267 12.90 0.09 12.59
CA GLY A 267 13.18 0.06 11.16
C GLY A 267 12.44 1.19 10.42
N GLY A 268 13.19 2.18 9.93
CA GLY A 268 12.66 3.22 9.05
C GLY A 268 12.29 2.67 7.66
N PRO A 269 11.64 3.48 6.80
CA PRO A 269 11.20 3.04 5.46
C PRO A 269 12.34 2.64 4.51
N PHE A 270 13.60 2.90 4.87
CA PHE A 270 14.81 2.62 4.09
C PHE A 270 15.74 1.58 4.71
N GLY A 271 15.36 1.00 5.85
CA GLY A 271 16.14 -0.04 6.52
C GLY A 271 16.44 0.27 7.98
N PHE A 272 17.07 -0.69 8.65
CA PHE A 272 17.55 -0.56 10.02
C PHE A 272 19.06 -0.37 9.99
N VAL A 273 19.55 0.74 10.55
CA VAL A 273 20.98 1.04 10.66
C VAL A 273 21.49 0.42 11.97
N ILE A 274 22.57 -0.35 11.88
CA ILE A 274 23.23 -0.94 13.04
C ILE A 274 24.00 0.14 13.79
N ASP A 275 23.77 0.22 15.10
CA ASP A 275 24.59 0.96 16.03
C ASP A 275 25.68 0.02 16.56
N GLU A 276 26.91 0.13 16.04
CA GLU A 276 28.01 -0.75 16.43
C GLU A 276 28.42 -0.63 17.91
N ALA A 277 28.00 0.43 18.62
CA ALA A 277 28.24 0.57 20.06
C ALA A 277 27.22 -0.21 20.91
N ARG A 278 26.04 -0.53 20.34
CA ARG A 278 24.93 -1.20 21.04
C ARG A 278 24.65 -2.61 20.53
N HIS A 279 24.78 -2.84 19.22
CA HIS A 279 24.45 -4.09 18.58
C HIS A 279 25.68 -4.97 18.46
N ARG A 280 25.61 -6.14 19.06
CA ARG A 280 26.73 -7.07 19.15
C ARG A 280 26.93 -7.79 17.82
N GLN A 281 28.14 -7.74 17.26
CA GLN A 281 28.52 -8.61 16.15
C GLN A 281 28.44 -10.08 16.58
N TYR A 282 27.86 -10.93 15.74
CA TYR A 282 27.56 -12.31 16.06
C TYR A 282 28.16 -13.29 15.05
N ASP A 283 29.20 -13.99 15.49
CA ASP A 283 29.89 -15.00 14.69
C ASP A 283 29.49 -16.44 15.10
N GLY A 284 28.49 -16.59 15.97
CA GLY A 284 28.01 -17.89 16.47
C GLY A 284 27.15 -18.68 15.46
N PRO A 285 26.59 -19.84 15.89
CA PRO A 285 25.70 -20.67 15.08
C PRO A 285 24.58 -19.84 14.45
N SER A 286 24.40 -19.96 13.14
CA SER A 286 23.40 -19.17 12.41
C SER A 286 22.08 -19.91 12.31
N SER A 287 21.00 -19.16 12.48
CA SER A 287 19.66 -19.62 12.12
C SER A 287 19.34 -19.40 10.63
N PHE A 288 20.24 -18.78 9.85
CA PHE A 288 20.13 -18.71 8.38
C PHE A 288 20.55 -20.04 7.75
N VAL A 289 19.65 -20.64 6.96
CA VAL A 289 19.91 -21.90 6.25
C VAL A 289 21.03 -21.70 5.23
N GLY A 290 22.07 -22.54 5.30
CA GLY A 290 23.18 -22.54 4.35
C GLY A 290 24.26 -21.48 4.59
N TRP A 291 24.25 -20.79 5.74
CA TRP A 291 25.32 -19.87 6.09
C TRP A 291 26.65 -20.61 6.28
N GLN A 292 27.60 -20.35 5.37
CA GLN A 292 29.01 -20.68 5.54
C GLN A 292 29.75 -19.36 5.70
N GLU A 293 30.60 -19.23 6.72
CA GLU A 293 31.51 -18.10 6.83
C GLU A 293 32.28 -17.99 5.51
N ARG A 294 32.05 -16.91 4.75
CA ARG A 294 32.99 -16.53 3.71
C ARG A 294 34.23 -16.01 4.45
N ALA A 295 35.20 -16.90 4.63
CA ALA A 295 36.52 -16.53 5.09
C ALA A 295 37.07 -15.41 4.19
N VAL A 296 37.58 -14.36 4.83
CA VAL A 296 38.20 -13.17 4.24
C VAL A 296 39.29 -13.55 3.24
#